data_AF-A0A671RGT5-F1
#
_entry.id   AF-A0A671RGT5-F1
#
_cell.length_a   1.000
_cell.length_b   1.000
_cell.length_c   1.000
_cell.angle_alpha   90.00
_cell.angle_beta   90.00
_cell.angle_gamma   90.00
#
_symmetry.space_group_name_H-M   'P 1'
#
loop_
_entity.id
_entity.type
_entity.pdbx_description
1 polymer ?
#
loop_
_entity_poly.entity_id
_entity_poly.type
_entity_poly.pdbx_seq_one_letter_code
_entity_poly.pdbx_strand_id
1 'polypeptide(L)'
;MAAIQRVLVLNQRRRRPRSRLSALRVSVIGEPGPDLFGQSLMDSEDVKELQRHQFMCVLLFFYCNTFFSLLLLVMCTDYLCSPEDNIYNISFSRFKIRDLEDGSVILDLKRHCPTEIKDVIELDAGRFIQYHFSPAFLSLREIGAMLEFTVGGKAVNKFRLIERHYFRDLLLKTFDFEIGFCIPHSRNTCEHIYCLPDLDSHTIKEMINHPFETRSDSFYFANNTLIMHHKLYSGFGGGEQQLIYI
;
A
#
# COMPACT_ATOMS: atom_id res chain seq x y z
N MET A 1 24.99 16.27 6.76
CA MET A 1 25.28 15.63 5.45
C MET A 1 24.02 14.93 4.99
N ALA A 2 23.43 15.30 3.85
CA ALA A 2 22.25 14.62 3.33
C ALA A 2 22.64 13.27 2.72
N ALA A 3 22.06 12.17 3.20
CA ALA A 3 22.29 10.83 2.68
C ALA A 3 21.46 10.58 1.41
N ILE A 4 21.82 11.24 0.31
CA ILE A 4 21.15 11.06 -0.99
C ILE A 4 21.51 9.68 -1.56
N GLN A 5 20.78 8.65 -1.13
CA GLN A 5 20.89 7.32 -1.69
C GLN A 5 20.32 7.33 -3.11
N ARG A 6 21.21 7.41 -4.11
CA ARG A 6 20.83 7.44 -5.52
C ARG A 6 19.98 6.22 -5.88
N VAL A 7 18.77 6.50 -6.36
CA VAL A 7 17.74 5.52 -6.70
C VAL A 7 18.24 4.54 -7.75
N LEU A 8 18.20 3.25 -7.44
CA LEU A 8 18.36 2.21 -8.45
C LEU A 8 17.02 2.04 -9.18
N VAL A 9 16.98 2.34 -10.47
CA VAL A 9 15.77 2.09 -11.30
C VAL A 9 15.66 0.59 -11.56
N LEU A 10 15.07 -0.14 -10.60
CA LEU A 10 14.80 -1.58 -10.68
C LEU A 10 13.67 -1.86 -11.67
N ASN A 11 14.04 -1.83 -12.94
CA ASN A 11 13.23 -2.29 -14.07
C ASN A 11 12.99 -3.81 -13.90
N GLN A 12 11.89 -4.23 -13.28
CA GLN A 12 11.60 -5.63 -12.93
C GLN A 12 11.27 -6.52 -14.15
N ARG A 13 12.25 -6.71 -15.05
CA ARG A 13 12.18 -7.60 -16.22
C ARG A 13 12.27 -9.09 -15.82
N ARG A 14 11.29 -9.59 -15.06
CA ARG A 14 11.11 -11.03 -14.86
C ARG A 14 10.64 -11.68 -16.18
N ARG A 15 11.30 -12.77 -16.59
CA ARG A 15 11.12 -13.42 -17.90
C ARG A 15 9.78 -14.17 -18.03
N ARG A 16 8.70 -13.48 -18.40
CA ARG A 16 7.49 -14.06 -19.03
C ARG A 16 6.94 -13.12 -20.13
N PRO A 17 6.26 -13.63 -21.17
CA PRO A 17 5.93 -12.83 -22.36
C PRO A 17 4.61 -12.05 -22.27
N ARG A 18 4.58 -10.87 -22.92
CA ARG A 18 3.38 -10.14 -23.41
C ARG A 18 2.31 -9.73 -22.38
N SER A 19 2.70 -9.17 -21.24
CA SER A 19 1.86 -8.24 -20.47
C SER A 19 2.64 -6.96 -20.15
N ARG A 20 1.95 -5.81 -20.03
CA ARG A 20 2.59 -4.58 -19.54
C ARG A 20 2.92 -4.75 -18.05
N LEU A 21 4.19 -4.57 -17.70
CA LEU A 21 4.68 -4.74 -16.34
C LEU A 21 4.65 -3.39 -15.60
N SER A 22 3.92 -3.37 -14.48
CA SER A 22 3.96 -2.25 -13.53
C SER A 22 5.35 -2.13 -12.89
N ALA A 23 5.72 -0.92 -12.46
CA ALA A 23 7.05 -0.60 -11.97
C ALA A 23 6.99 0.31 -10.73
N LEU A 24 8.13 0.56 -10.09
CA LEU A 24 8.21 1.46 -8.93
C LEU A 24 9.42 2.39 -9.07
N ARG A 25 9.23 3.65 -8.70
CA ARG A 25 10.27 4.67 -8.54
C ARG A 25 10.26 5.15 -7.09
N VAL A 26 11.13 4.59 -6.26
CA VAL A 26 11.32 5.07 -4.88
C VAL A 26 12.19 6.33 -4.90
N SER A 27 11.88 7.33 -4.08
CA SER A 27 12.69 8.54 -3.87
C SER A 27 12.79 8.83 -2.37
N VAL A 28 13.78 8.23 -1.70
CA VAL A 28 14.01 8.46 -0.26
C VAL A 28 14.65 9.85 -0.07
N ILE A 29 13.84 10.83 0.35
CA ILE A 29 14.32 12.14 0.80
C ILE A 29 14.48 12.09 2.32
N GLY A 30 15.49 11.33 2.75
CA GLY A 30 15.88 11.20 4.15
C GLY A 30 16.58 12.46 4.66
N GLU A 31 15.82 13.49 5.00
CA GLU A 31 16.21 14.44 6.03
C GLU A 31 16.23 13.67 7.37
N PRO A 32 17.39 13.47 8.02
CA PRO A 32 17.41 12.86 9.34
C PRO A 32 16.77 13.82 10.35
N GLY A 33 15.89 13.30 11.20
CA GLY A 33 15.43 14.06 12.36
C GLY A 33 16.62 14.49 13.25
N PRO A 34 16.49 15.60 14.00
CA PRO A 34 17.48 15.92 15.02
C PRO A 34 17.49 14.79 16.07
N ASP A 35 18.71 14.34 16.40
CA ASP A 35 19.08 13.26 17.34
C ASP A 35 19.27 11.84 16.77
N LEU A 36 20.49 11.58 16.27
CA LEU A 36 21.03 10.22 16.08
C LEU A 36 22.49 10.14 16.57
N PHE A 37 22.67 9.86 17.87
CA PHE A 37 23.96 9.45 18.44
C PHE A 37 23.77 8.50 19.64
N GLY A 38 23.93 7.19 19.39
CA GLY A 38 24.27 6.21 20.43
C GLY A 38 23.40 4.95 20.52
N GLN A 39 24.08 3.83 20.85
CA GLN A 39 23.55 2.56 21.39
C GLN A 39 22.64 1.70 20.47
N SER A 40 22.56 0.38 20.61
CA SER A 40 23.60 -0.69 20.72
C SER A 40 22.90 -2.06 20.62
N LEU A 41 23.59 -3.11 20.16
CA LEU A 41 23.04 -4.48 20.03
C LEU A 41 22.95 -5.21 21.39
N MET A 42 21.89 -6.01 21.61
CA MET A 42 21.88 -7.21 22.48
C MET A 42 20.63 -8.09 22.24
N ASP A 43 20.57 -9.29 22.86
CA ASP A 43 19.85 -10.48 22.36
C ASP A 43 18.71 -11.06 23.24
N SER A 44 17.83 -11.85 22.58
CA SER A 44 17.13 -13.11 22.97
C SER A 44 16.37 -13.34 24.31
N GLU A 45 15.22 -14.05 24.17
CA GLU A 45 14.54 -14.97 25.15
C GLU A 45 13.86 -14.33 26.41
N ASP A 46 12.79 -14.87 27.05
CA ASP A 46 11.69 -15.86 26.79
C ASP A 46 10.57 -15.58 27.89
N VAL A 47 9.41 -16.21 28.17
CA VAL A 47 8.74 -17.47 27.78
C VAL A 47 7.21 -17.51 28.16
N LYS A 48 6.33 -18.11 27.32
CA LYS A 48 4.99 -18.74 27.64
C LYS A 48 3.91 -17.88 28.40
N GLU A 49 2.64 -18.25 28.63
CA GLU A 49 1.69 -19.27 28.10
C GLU A 49 0.24 -18.70 28.15
N LEU A 50 -0.67 -19.06 27.24
CA LEU A 50 -2.11 -19.17 27.55
C LEU A 50 -2.84 -20.12 26.59
N GLN A 51 -3.92 -20.76 27.05
CA GLN A 51 -4.32 -22.08 26.55
C GLN A 51 -5.54 -22.14 25.62
N ARG A 52 -5.47 -23.10 24.68
CA ARG A 52 -6.61 -23.91 24.18
C ARG A 52 -7.88 -23.17 23.72
N HIS A 53 -7.75 -22.37 22.67
CA HIS A 53 -8.66 -22.44 21.50
C HIS A 53 -7.87 -22.66 20.18
N GLN A 54 -6.62 -23.09 20.32
CA GLN A 54 -5.69 -23.33 19.23
C GLN A 54 -5.93 -24.69 18.55
N PHE A 55 -6.30 -24.69 17.27
CA PHE A 55 -5.80 -25.69 16.31
C PHE A 55 -5.99 -25.26 14.84
N MET A 56 -7.07 -24.54 14.52
CA MET A 56 -7.26 -23.95 13.17
C MET A 56 -6.60 -22.57 13.02
N CYS A 57 -6.86 -21.62 13.93
CA CYS A 57 -6.34 -20.25 13.82
C CYS A 57 -4.80 -20.17 13.90
N VAL A 58 -4.14 -21.12 14.58
CA VAL A 58 -2.66 -21.14 14.68
C VAL A 58 -2.02 -21.57 13.36
N LEU A 59 -2.64 -22.50 12.62
CA LEU A 59 -2.19 -22.86 11.27
C LEU A 59 -2.29 -21.65 10.32
N LEU A 60 -3.35 -20.84 10.44
CA LEU A 60 -3.45 -19.57 9.69
C LEU A 60 -2.40 -18.54 10.14
N PHE A 61 -2.14 -18.40 11.44
CA PHE A 61 -1.13 -17.47 11.97
C PHE A 61 0.29 -17.78 11.47
N PHE A 62 0.72 -19.05 11.53
CA PHE A 62 2.05 -19.46 11.04
C PHE A 62 2.16 -19.45 9.51
N TYR A 63 1.04 -19.53 8.77
CA TYR A 63 1.00 -19.43 7.31
C TYR A 63 0.62 -18.02 6.79
N CYS A 64 0.73 -16.97 7.61
CA CYS A 64 0.69 -15.56 7.17
C CYS A 64 1.95 -15.14 6.37
N ASN A 65 2.43 -16.05 5.51
CA ASN A 65 3.37 -15.75 4.46
C ASN A 65 2.65 -15.01 3.33
N THR A 66 3.41 -14.24 2.54
CA THR A 66 2.93 -13.53 1.35
C THR A 66 2.12 -14.40 0.37
N PHE A 67 2.36 -15.72 0.35
CA PHE A 67 1.58 -16.68 -0.44
C PHE A 67 0.07 -16.64 -0.20
N PHE A 68 -0.41 -16.34 1.02
CA PHE A 68 -1.85 -16.31 1.30
C PHE A 68 -2.56 -15.17 0.54
N SER A 69 -1.95 -13.97 0.47
CA SER A 69 -2.49 -12.86 -0.32
C SER A 69 -2.41 -13.08 -1.83
N LEU A 70 -1.53 -13.95 -2.32
CA LEU A 70 -1.54 -14.38 -3.72
C LEU A 70 -2.66 -15.38 -4.02
N LEU A 71 -3.08 -16.21 -3.04
CA LEU A 71 -4.07 -17.28 -3.21
C LEU A 71 -5.53 -16.84 -3.04
N LEU A 72 -5.76 -15.65 -2.47
CA LEU A 72 -7.09 -15.05 -2.29
C LEU A 72 -7.77 -14.72 -3.63
N LEU A 73 -8.56 -15.65 -4.16
CA LEU A 73 -9.34 -15.47 -5.40
C LEU A 73 -10.48 -14.44 -5.26
N VAL A 74 -10.91 -14.17 -4.03
CA VAL A 74 -12.03 -13.28 -3.68
C VAL A 74 -11.53 -12.21 -2.71
N MET A 75 -12.21 -11.06 -2.64
CA MET A 75 -11.98 -10.04 -1.61
C MET A 75 -12.04 -10.60 -0.19
N CYS A 76 -11.26 -9.99 0.71
CA CYS A 76 -11.44 -10.21 2.14
C CYS A 76 -12.71 -9.50 2.63
N THR A 77 -13.56 -10.17 3.40
CA THR A 77 -14.67 -9.52 4.14
C THR A 77 -14.10 -8.53 5.15
N ASP A 78 -13.19 -9.01 5.99
CA ASP A 78 -12.65 -8.32 7.15
C ASP A 78 -11.21 -7.83 6.91
N TYR A 79 -10.59 -7.28 7.95
CA TYR A 79 -9.16 -6.93 7.95
C TYR A 79 -8.31 -8.12 8.40
N LEU A 80 -7.23 -8.41 7.66
CA LEU A 80 -6.32 -9.52 7.97
C LEU A 80 -5.24 -9.19 9.02
N CYS A 81 -5.21 -7.95 9.51
CA CYS A 81 -4.33 -7.50 10.61
C CYS A 81 -5.00 -6.40 11.45
N SER A 82 -4.50 -6.19 12.66
CA SER A 82 -4.89 -5.13 13.58
C SER A 82 -4.08 -3.84 13.30
N PRO A 83 -4.51 -2.64 13.75
CA PRO A 83 -3.67 -1.44 13.68
C PRO A 83 -2.34 -1.58 14.44
N GLU A 84 -2.33 -2.35 15.53
CA GLU A 84 -1.15 -2.61 16.37
C GLU A 84 -0.05 -3.44 15.67
N ASP A 85 -0.39 -4.18 14.59
CA ASP A 85 0.60 -4.90 13.78
C ASP A 85 1.52 -3.95 12.99
N ASN A 86 1.18 -2.66 12.91
CA ASN A 86 2.03 -1.59 12.38
C ASN A 86 3.15 -1.20 13.38
N ILE A 87 3.91 -2.18 13.85
CA ILE A 87 5.05 -2.04 14.79
C ILE A 87 6.24 -1.22 14.26
N TYR A 88 6.11 -0.67 13.05
CA TYR A 88 7.05 0.24 12.39
C TYR A 88 6.54 1.69 12.36
N ASN A 89 5.31 1.92 12.85
CA ASN A 89 4.63 3.21 12.88
C ASN A 89 4.66 3.92 11.52
N ILE A 90 4.24 3.19 10.47
CA ILE A 90 4.15 3.73 9.11
C ILE A 90 2.86 4.54 9.01
N SER A 91 2.98 5.84 8.71
CA SER A 91 1.84 6.76 8.54
C SER A 91 1.92 7.43 7.17
N PHE A 92 0.86 7.33 6.39
CA PHE A 92 0.76 8.00 5.09
C PHE A 92 0.33 9.46 5.28
N SER A 93 1.10 10.39 4.68
CA SER A 93 0.85 11.83 4.73
C SER A 93 0.27 12.37 3.43
N ARG A 94 0.51 11.69 2.29
CA ARG A 94 -0.01 12.11 0.98
C ARG A 94 -0.22 10.93 0.05
N PHE A 95 -1.25 11.04 -0.80
CA PHE A 95 -1.45 10.16 -1.94
C PHE A 95 -1.89 10.95 -3.17
N LYS A 96 -1.10 10.90 -4.24
CA LYS A 96 -1.34 11.65 -5.47
C LYS A 96 -1.36 10.73 -6.69
N ILE A 97 -2.45 10.72 -7.46
CA ILE A 97 -2.53 10.03 -8.75
C ILE A 97 -2.36 11.04 -9.88
N ARG A 98 -1.54 10.70 -10.87
CA ARG A 98 -1.44 11.39 -12.15
C ARG A 98 -1.50 10.41 -13.32
N ASP A 99 -2.00 10.86 -14.47
CA ASP A 99 -1.77 10.15 -15.72
C ASP A 99 -0.28 10.21 -16.10
N LEU A 100 0.18 9.23 -16.87
CA LEU A 100 1.51 9.16 -17.45
C LEU A 100 1.52 9.46 -18.95
N GLU A 101 0.37 9.48 -19.63
CA GLU A 101 0.27 9.87 -21.05
C GLU A 101 0.32 11.41 -21.21
N ASP A 102 -0.46 12.18 -20.42
CA ASP A 102 -0.41 13.67 -20.45
C ASP A 102 0.22 14.35 -19.21
N GLY A 103 0.37 13.63 -18.09
CA GLY A 103 0.90 14.16 -16.83
C GLY A 103 -0.11 14.88 -15.92
N SER A 104 -1.39 14.91 -16.29
CA SER A 104 -2.49 15.53 -15.54
C SER A 104 -2.66 14.92 -14.15
N VAL A 105 -3.10 15.74 -13.19
CA VAL A 105 -3.34 15.31 -11.80
C VAL A 105 -4.80 14.90 -11.65
N ILE A 106 -5.02 13.64 -11.34
CA ILE A 106 -6.35 13.04 -11.15
C ILE A 106 -6.81 13.20 -9.68
N LEU A 107 -5.85 13.11 -8.75
CA LEU A 107 -6.08 13.10 -7.31
C LEU A 107 -4.83 13.60 -6.58
N ASP A 108 -4.93 14.42 -5.54
CA ASP A 108 -3.79 14.84 -4.69
C ASP A 108 -4.26 15.05 -3.24
N LEU A 109 -4.32 13.95 -2.47
CA LEU A 109 -4.80 13.90 -1.09
C LEU A 109 -3.65 14.18 -0.12
N LYS A 110 -3.88 15.06 0.86
CA LYS A 110 -2.90 15.45 1.87
C LYS A 110 -3.51 15.38 3.25
N ARG A 111 -2.89 14.62 4.13
CA ARG A 111 -3.16 14.59 5.56
C ARG A 111 -2.24 15.58 6.26
N HIS A 112 -2.75 16.34 7.23
CA HIS A 112 -1.92 17.30 7.97
C HIS A 112 -1.06 16.57 9.03
N CYS A 113 -0.01 15.89 8.59
CA CYS A 113 0.93 15.25 9.50
C CYS A 113 1.77 16.29 10.27
N PRO A 114 2.06 16.07 11.56
CA PRO A 114 2.97 16.92 12.31
C PRO A 114 4.40 16.88 11.75
N THR A 115 5.20 17.90 12.10
CA THR A 115 6.63 17.97 11.73
C THR A 115 7.45 16.87 12.41
N GLU A 116 7.09 16.53 13.65
CA GLU A 116 7.73 15.49 14.46
C GLU A 116 7.14 14.11 14.17
N ILE A 117 8.00 13.10 13.99
CA ILE A 117 7.59 11.69 13.96
C ILE A 117 7.54 11.20 15.41
N LYS A 118 6.34 10.87 15.91
CA LYS A 118 6.12 10.36 17.27
C LYS A 118 5.85 8.88 17.21
N ASP A 119 6.58 8.08 18.00
CA ASP A 119 6.45 6.61 18.06
C ASP A 119 5.22 6.11 18.83
N VAL A 120 4.08 6.79 18.67
CA VAL A 120 2.77 6.38 19.16
C VAL A 120 1.97 5.85 17.96
N ILE A 121 1.54 4.58 18.02
CA ILE A 121 0.76 3.97 16.95
C ILE A 121 -0.61 4.65 16.87
N GLU A 122 -0.94 5.19 15.70
CA GLU A 122 -2.21 5.86 15.43
C GLU A 122 -3.29 4.82 15.07
N LEU A 123 -4.08 4.41 16.07
CA LEU A 123 -5.08 3.34 15.92
C LEU A 123 -6.26 3.70 14.99
N ASP A 124 -6.51 5.00 14.80
CA ASP A 124 -7.70 5.54 14.09
C ASP A 124 -7.38 6.02 12.66
N ALA A 125 -6.21 5.66 12.12
CA ALA A 125 -5.63 6.15 10.86
C ALA A 125 -6.29 5.60 9.57
N GLY A 126 -7.61 5.76 9.41
CA GLY A 126 -8.27 5.75 8.09
C GLY A 126 -8.04 4.51 7.20
N ARG A 127 -8.21 3.29 7.73
CA ARG A 127 -7.93 2.04 6.94
C ARG A 127 -8.93 1.74 5.81
N PHE A 128 -10.01 2.51 5.69
CA PHE A 128 -11.00 2.42 4.60
C PHE A 128 -11.11 3.76 3.87
N ILE A 129 -10.94 3.73 2.55
CA ILE A 129 -11.01 4.90 1.67
C ILE A 129 -12.12 4.69 0.63
N GLN A 130 -12.77 5.77 0.21
CA GLN A 130 -13.75 5.76 -0.89
C GLN A 130 -13.39 6.83 -1.92
N TYR A 131 -13.31 6.44 -3.21
CA TYR A 131 -12.98 7.34 -4.32
C TYR A 131 -14.14 7.50 -5.29
N HIS A 132 -14.28 8.74 -5.77
CA HIS A 132 -15.17 9.15 -6.84
C HIS A 132 -14.32 9.63 -8.01
N PHE A 133 -14.27 8.82 -9.07
CA PHE A 133 -13.58 9.13 -10.32
C PHE A 133 -14.58 9.47 -11.42
N SER A 134 -14.10 10.14 -12.47
CA SER A 134 -14.85 10.30 -13.72
C SER A 134 -14.76 9.01 -14.56
N PRO A 135 -15.71 8.78 -15.50
CA PRO A 135 -15.66 7.63 -16.41
C PRO A 135 -14.34 7.51 -17.18
N ALA A 136 -13.68 8.63 -17.47
CA ALA A 136 -12.43 8.68 -18.22
C ALA A 136 -11.28 7.92 -17.55
N PHE A 137 -11.32 7.72 -16.22
CA PHE A 137 -10.30 6.93 -15.50
C PHE A 137 -10.20 5.50 -16.03
N LEU A 138 -11.31 4.89 -16.43
CA LEU A 138 -11.35 3.52 -16.95
C LEU A 138 -10.75 3.38 -18.36
N SER A 139 -10.46 4.50 -19.04
CA SER A 139 -9.79 4.55 -20.34
C SER A 139 -8.28 4.78 -20.24
N LEU A 140 -7.76 5.05 -19.03
CA LEU A 140 -6.33 5.31 -18.82
C LEU A 140 -5.50 4.03 -18.98
N ARG A 141 -4.27 4.19 -19.49
CA ARG A 141 -3.36 3.05 -19.71
C ARG A 141 -2.37 2.86 -18.57
N GLU A 142 -1.73 3.94 -18.13
CA GLU A 142 -0.66 3.88 -17.13
C GLU A 142 -0.73 5.10 -16.22
N ILE A 143 -0.81 4.90 -14.90
CA ILE A 143 -0.91 5.98 -13.91
C ILE A 143 0.26 5.94 -12.93
N GLY A 144 0.72 7.11 -12.51
CA GLY A 144 1.70 7.29 -11.44
C GLY A 144 0.99 7.62 -10.15
N ALA A 145 1.05 6.72 -9.17
CA ALA A 145 0.51 6.95 -7.83
C ALA A 145 1.66 7.19 -6.85
N MET A 146 1.81 8.44 -6.41
CA MET A 146 2.85 8.90 -5.52
C MET A 146 2.34 8.92 -4.08
N LEU A 147 3.07 8.24 -3.19
CA LEU A 147 2.84 8.21 -1.74
C LEU A 147 3.94 9.01 -1.04
N GLU A 148 3.57 9.86 -0.08
CA GLU A 148 4.48 10.35 0.97
C GLU A 148 4.09 9.67 2.29
N PHE A 149 5.06 9.18 3.05
CA PHE A 149 4.84 8.50 4.33
C PHE A 149 6.01 8.68 5.31
N THR A 150 5.72 8.55 6.59
CA THR A 150 6.73 8.53 7.68
C THR A 150 6.95 7.11 8.17
N VAL A 151 8.13 6.87 8.77
CA VAL A 151 8.50 5.64 9.48
C VAL A 151 9.00 6.03 10.86
N GLY A 152 8.56 5.32 11.90
CA GLY A 152 8.99 5.52 13.29
C GLY A 152 10.40 4.99 13.57
N GLY A 153 10.72 4.77 14.84
CA GLY A 153 12.07 4.37 15.29
C GLY A 153 12.56 2.98 14.87
N LYS A 154 11.76 2.19 14.12
CA LYS A 154 12.12 0.85 13.68
C LYS A 154 12.33 0.78 12.16
N ALA A 155 13.50 0.32 11.73
CA ALA A 155 13.86 0.22 10.31
C ALA A 155 12.99 -0.81 9.57
N VAL A 156 12.27 -0.38 8.52
CA VAL A 156 11.46 -1.30 7.71
C VAL A 156 12.35 -2.01 6.70
N ASN A 157 12.27 -3.34 6.68
CA ASN A 157 13.05 -4.19 5.78
C ASN A 157 12.10 -4.97 4.88
N LYS A 158 12.44 -5.07 3.58
CA LYS A 158 11.63 -5.74 2.55
C LYS A 158 10.17 -5.24 2.53
N PHE A 159 9.99 -3.93 2.67
CA PHE A 159 8.68 -3.29 2.63
C PHE A 159 8.07 -3.49 1.24
N ARG A 160 6.84 -3.99 1.18
CA ARG A 160 6.19 -4.43 -0.06
C ARG A 160 4.69 -4.22 0.00
N LEU A 161 4.12 -3.68 -1.08
CA LEU A 161 2.68 -3.57 -1.30
C LEU A 161 2.24 -4.65 -2.29
N ILE A 162 1.25 -5.46 -1.92
CA ILE A 162 0.47 -6.27 -2.85
C ILE A 162 -0.95 -5.70 -2.85
N GLU A 163 -1.46 -5.32 -4.01
CA GLU A 163 -2.77 -4.69 -4.14
C GLU A 163 -3.62 -5.44 -5.16
N ARG A 164 -4.84 -5.82 -4.77
CA ARG A 164 -5.75 -6.64 -5.59
C ARG A 164 -7.02 -5.85 -5.87
N HIS A 165 -7.28 -5.57 -7.13
CA HIS A 165 -8.47 -4.84 -7.61
C HIS A 165 -9.49 -5.81 -8.19
N TYR A 166 -10.74 -5.63 -7.81
CA TYR A 166 -11.88 -6.47 -8.18
C TYR A 166 -13.06 -5.62 -8.66
N PHE A 167 -13.89 -6.16 -9.52
CA PHE A 167 -15.26 -5.68 -9.76
C PHE A 167 -16.23 -6.81 -9.44
N ARG A 168 -17.10 -6.60 -8.45
CA ARG A 168 -17.83 -7.68 -7.78
C ARG A 168 -16.81 -8.74 -7.32
N ASP A 169 -17.03 -10.02 -7.63
CA ASP A 169 -16.10 -11.12 -7.30
C ASP A 169 -15.00 -11.34 -8.37
N LEU A 170 -14.98 -10.58 -9.47
CA LEU A 170 -14.00 -10.74 -10.55
C LEU A 170 -12.72 -9.94 -10.26
N LEU A 171 -11.60 -10.63 -10.07
CA LEU A 171 -10.27 -10.01 -10.01
C LEU A 171 -9.92 -9.34 -11.34
N LEU A 172 -9.83 -8.01 -11.34
CA LEU A 172 -9.40 -7.21 -12.49
C LEU A 172 -7.88 -7.24 -12.66
N LYS A 173 -7.15 -7.03 -11.56
CA LYS A 173 -5.68 -7.01 -11.57
C LYS A 173 -5.08 -7.21 -10.18
N THR A 174 -3.87 -7.77 -10.14
CA THR A 174 -2.99 -7.71 -8.97
C THR A 174 -1.75 -6.90 -9.32
N PHE A 175 -1.40 -5.97 -8.43
CA PHE A 175 -0.17 -5.20 -8.45
C PHE A 175 0.73 -5.66 -7.30
N ASP A 176 2.04 -5.59 -7.51
CA ASP A 176 3.06 -6.16 -6.62
C ASP A 176 4.30 -5.27 -6.68
N PHE A 177 4.55 -4.51 -5.62
CA PHE A 177 5.56 -3.44 -5.57
C PHE A 177 6.49 -3.63 -4.38
N GLU A 178 7.79 -3.81 -4.65
CA GLU A 178 8.83 -3.94 -3.62
C GLU A 178 9.47 -2.58 -3.34
N ILE A 179 9.03 -1.93 -2.25
CA ILE A 179 9.49 -0.61 -1.80
C ILE A 179 10.89 -0.71 -1.17
N GLY A 180 11.22 -1.85 -0.55
CA GLY A 180 12.58 -2.22 -0.16
C GLY A 180 12.91 -1.87 1.30
N PHE A 181 13.88 -0.99 1.52
CA PHE A 181 14.32 -0.58 2.87
C PHE A 181 13.87 0.85 3.16
N CYS A 182 13.34 1.09 4.36
CA CYS A 182 12.97 2.43 4.82
C CYS A 182 13.68 2.75 6.15
N ILE A 183 14.28 3.94 6.20
CA ILE A 183 15.14 4.40 7.30
C ILE A 183 14.27 4.71 8.54
N PRO A 184 14.71 4.41 9.77
CA PRO A 184 14.06 4.91 10.99
C PRO A 184 13.89 6.43 10.99
N HIS A 185 12.86 6.93 11.70
CA HIS A 185 12.59 8.36 11.93
C HIS A 185 12.73 9.22 10.66
N SER A 186 12.19 8.73 9.55
CA SER A 186 12.36 9.36 8.23
C SER A 186 11.03 9.58 7.51
N ARG A 187 11.01 10.60 6.65
CA ARG A 187 9.96 10.80 5.64
C ARG A 187 10.43 10.22 4.30
N ASN A 188 9.54 9.51 3.62
CA ASN A 188 9.82 8.72 2.43
C ASN A 188 8.82 9.10 1.33
N THR A 189 9.24 8.93 0.07
CA THR A 189 8.38 9.11 -1.09
C THR A 189 8.57 7.95 -2.06
N CYS A 190 7.49 7.44 -2.63
CA CYS A 190 7.55 6.47 -3.73
C CYS A 190 6.45 6.71 -4.77
N GLU A 191 6.77 6.56 -6.05
CA GLU A 191 5.83 6.60 -7.19
C GLU A 191 5.65 5.18 -7.75
N HIS A 192 4.53 4.56 -7.42
CA HIS A 192 4.06 3.32 -8.03
C HIS A 192 3.56 3.60 -9.45
N ILE A 193 4.07 2.87 -10.44
CA ILE A 193 3.70 2.97 -11.85
C ILE A 193 2.77 1.80 -12.17
N TYR A 194 1.47 2.08 -12.16
CA TYR A 194 0.42 1.09 -12.44
C TYR A 194 0.16 1.06 -13.95
N CYS A 195 0.45 -0.06 -14.61
CA CYS A 195 -0.13 -0.33 -15.92
C CYS A 195 -1.54 -0.91 -15.68
N LEU A 196 -2.59 -0.22 -16.09
CA LEU A 196 -3.98 -0.63 -15.85
C LEU A 196 -4.34 -1.88 -16.69
N PRO A 197 -5.44 -2.61 -16.38
CA PRO A 197 -5.96 -3.66 -17.25
C PRO A 197 -6.64 -3.05 -18.48
N ASP A 198 -6.50 -3.69 -19.64
CA ASP A 198 -7.39 -3.41 -20.79
C ASP A 198 -8.78 -3.97 -20.46
N LEU A 199 -9.80 -3.11 -20.35
CA LEU A 199 -11.18 -3.48 -20.01
C LEU A 199 -12.07 -3.42 -21.26
N ASP A 200 -13.05 -4.31 -21.36
CA ASP A 200 -14.05 -4.28 -22.43
C ASP A 200 -15.18 -3.28 -22.16
N SER A 201 -15.87 -2.85 -23.21
CA SER A 201 -16.91 -1.82 -23.14
C SER A 201 -18.15 -2.20 -22.31
N HIS A 202 -18.42 -3.50 -22.10
CA HIS A 202 -19.51 -3.95 -21.23
C HIS A 202 -19.07 -3.83 -19.76
N THR A 203 -17.89 -4.33 -19.41
CA THR A 203 -17.31 -4.20 -18.06
C THR A 203 -17.14 -2.73 -17.65
N ILE A 204 -16.65 -1.86 -18.54
CA ILE A 204 -16.56 -0.41 -18.28
C ILE A 204 -17.94 0.19 -17.98
N LYS A 205 -18.97 -0.15 -18.76
CA LYS A 205 -20.35 0.34 -18.55
C LYS A 205 -20.91 -0.13 -17.22
N GLU A 206 -20.69 -1.39 -16.84
CA GLU A 206 -21.09 -1.94 -15.55
C GLU A 206 -20.41 -1.21 -14.39
N MET A 207 -19.09 -0.99 -14.45
CA MET A 207 -18.33 -0.27 -13.42
C MET A 207 -18.76 1.19 -13.22
N ILE A 208 -19.28 1.84 -14.28
CA ILE A 208 -19.86 3.20 -14.21
C ILE A 208 -21.24 3.17 -13.55
N ASN A 209 -22.10 2.21 -13.92
CA ASN A 209 -23.45 2.07 -13.39
C ASN A 209 -23.48 1.58 -11.94
N HIS A 210 -22.45 0.85 -11.51
CA HIS A 210 -22.35 0.18 -10.20
C HIS A 210 -21.20 0.75 -9.35
N PRO A 211 -21.34 1.97 -8.81
CA PRO A 211 -20.31 2.57 -7.98
C PRO A 211 -20.09 1.76 -6.69
N PHE A 212 -18.83 1.68 -6.25
CA PHE A 212 -18.40 0.97 -5.03
C PHE A 212 -18.57 -0.57 -5.09
N GLU A 213 -19.01 -1.13 -6.22
CA GLU A 213 -18.83 -2.54 -6.57
C GLU A 213 -17.45 -2.80 -7.20
N THR A 214 -16.72 -1.74 -7.62
CA THR A 214 -15.27 -1.82 -7.86
C THR A 214 -14.53 -1.55 -6.55
N ARG A 215 -13.61 -2.43 -6.18
CA ARG A 215 -13.00 -2.46 -4.84
C ARG A 215 -11.57 -2.99 -4.88
N SER A 216 -10.75 -2.64 -3.89
CA SER A 216 -9.43 -3.25 -3.71
C SER A 216 -9.06 -3.52 -2.25
N ASP A 217 -8.29 -4.59 -2.06
CA ASP A 217 -7.54 -4.87 -0.83
C ASP A 217 -6.06 -4.53 -1.07
N SER A 218 -5.48 -3.67 -0.22
CA SER A 218 -4.08 -3.23 -0.28
C SER A 218 -3.32 -3.76 0.93
N PHE A 219 -2.47 -4.77 0.71
CA PHE A 219 -1.73 -5.50 1.75
C PHE A 219 -0.26 -5.04 1.82
N TYR A 220 0.16 -4.51 2.96
CA TYR A 220 1.51 -4.04 3.21
C TYR A 220 2.28 -5.03 4.07
N PHE A 221 3.40 -5.53 3.55
CA PHE A 221 4.28 -6.49 4.22
C PHE A 221 5.62 -5.86 4.58
N ALA A 222 6.16 -6.24 5.74
CA ALA A 222 7.56 -6.00 6.12
C ALA A 222 8.18 -7.33 6.56
N ASN A 223 9.37 -7.66 6.04
CA ASN A 223 10.01 -8.98 6.23
C ASN A 223 9.09 -10.19 5.92
N ASN A 224 8.19 -10.04 4.93
CA ASN A 224 7.13 -10.98 4.54
C ASN A 224 5.94 -11.13 5.52
N THR A 225 5.96 -10.50 6.70
CA THR A 225 4.83 -10.43 7.63
C THR A 225 3.89 -9.29 7.23
N LEU A 226 2.57 -9.52 7.26
CA LEU A 226 1.56 -8.49 7.04
C LEU A 226 1.57 -7.50 8.23
N ILE A 227 1.63 -6.19 7.96
CA ILE A 227 1.67 -5.13 8.99
C ILE A 227 0.58 -4.07 8.84
N MET A 228 0.05 -3.87 7.62
CA MET A 228 -1.12 -3.02 7.39
C MET A 228 -1.96 -3.64 6.26
N HIS A 229 -3.29 -3.49 6.36
CA HIS A 229 -4.24 -3.88 5.32
C HIS A 229 -5.27 -2.77 5.21
N HIS A 230 -5.31 -2.12 4.05
CA HIS A 230 -6.28 -1.05 3.74
C HIS A 230 -7.29 -1.54 2.70
N LYS A 231 -8.49 -0.97 2.74
CA LYS A 231 -9.57 -1.23 1.78
C LYS A 231 -9.93 0.05 1.04
N LEU A 232 -10.19 -0.06 -0.26
CA LEU A 232 -10.60 1.07 -1.11
C LEU A 232 -11.80 0.67 -1.96
N TYR A 233 -12.89 1.45 -1.92
CA TYR A 233 -14.03 1.31 -2.84
C TYR A 233 -14.05 2.46 -3.86
N SER A 234 -14.25 2.15 -5.14
CA SER A 234 -14.22 3.12 -6.24
C SER A 234 -15.56 3.21 -6.98
N GLY A 235 -16.04 4.43 -7.25
CA GLY A 235 -17.14 4.71 -8.15
C GLY A 235 -16.69 5.56 -9.35
N PHE A 236 -17.21 5.27 -10.55
CA PHE A 236 -16.80 5.93 -11.80
C PHE A 236 -17.90 6.80 -12.43
N GLY A 237 -19.01 7.03 -11.71
CA GLY A 237 -20.17 7.78 -12.20
C GLY A 237 -20.00 9.30 -12.32
N GLY A 238 -18.85 9.87 -11.95
CA GLY A 238 -18.60 11.32 -12.07
C GLY A 238 -19.33 12.21 -11.05
N GLY A 239 -19.68 11.68 -9.88
CA GLY A 239 -20.16 12.49 -8.75
C GLY A 239 -19.06 13.36 -8.12
N GLU A 240 -19.43 14.21 -7.16
CA GLU A 240 -18.45 15.03 -6.43
C GLU A 240 -17.40 14.18 -5.71
N GLN A 241 -16.18 14.72 -5.55
CA GLN A 241 -15.07 14.03 -4.88
C GLN A 241 -15.26 13.98 -3.35
N GLN A 242 -16.23 13.19 -2.90
CA GLN A 242 -16.43 12.94 -1.48
C GLN A 242 -15.38 11.92 -1.01
N LEU A 243 -14.58 12.34 -0.03
CA LEU A 243 -13.49 11.58 0.57
C LEU A 243 -13.89 11.14 1.98
N ILE A 244 -13.51 9.91 2.32
CA ILE A 244 -13.69 9.32 3.65
C ILE A 244 -12.30 8.88 4.13
N TYR A 245 -11.90 9.46 5.27
CA TYR A 245 -10.71 9.26 6.11
C TYR A 245 -9.41 8.65 5.52
N ILE A 246 -8.34 9.45 5.62
CA ILE A 246 -6.95 9.02 5.85
C ILE A 246 -6.53 9.67 7.19
#